data_AF-A0A931VRT8-F1
#
_entry.id   AF-A0A931VRT8-F1
#
_cell.length_a   1.000
_cell.length_b   1.000
_cell.length_c   1.000
_cell.angle_alpha   90.00
_cell.angle_beta   90.00
_cell.angle_gamma   90.00
#
_symmetry.space_group_name_H-M   'P 1'
#
loop_
_entity.id
_entity.type
_entity.pdbx_description
1 polymer ?
#
loop_
_entity_poly.entity_id
_entity_poly.type
_entity_poly.pdbx_seq_one_letter_code
_entity_poly.pdbx_strand_id
1 'polypeptide(L)'
;GTLDGGHVIYALFGEKAGKAFPYIFGILIVLGLFWSGWWIWAVLLLWLGRVHAEPLDQITQLDTRRRMIALLVIVIFILTFSPVPFTVFGL
;
A
#
# COMPACT_ATOMS: atom_id res chain seq x y z
N GLY A 1 6.42 2.18 -12.89
CA GLY A 1 5.53 3.17 -12.26
C GLY A 1 5.20 2.67 -10.88
N THR A 2 5.76 3.29 -9.86
CA THR A 2 5.53 2.93 -8.47
C THR A 2 4.11 3.33 -8.09
N LEU A 3 3.32 2.41 -7.53
CA LEU A 3 2.03 2.75 -6.93
C LEU A 3 2.26 3.88 -5.92
N ASP A 4 1.59 5.02 -6.07
CA ASP A 4 1.88 6.23 -5.28
C ASP A 4 1.79 6.00 -3.76
N GLY A 5 1.00 5.03 -3.31
CA GLY A 5 0.95 4.61 -1.91
C GLY A 5 2.30 4.13 -1.35
N GLY A 6 3.14 3.51 -2.18
CA GLY A 6 4.50 3.12 -1.79
C GLY A 6 5.40 4.32 -1.49
N HIS A 7 5.26 5.42 -2.25
CA HIS A 7 5.97 6.67 -1.97
C HIS A 7 5.51 7.32 -0.67
N VAL A 8 4.20 7.26 -0.36
CA VAL A 8 3.65 7.78 0.92
C VAL A 8 4.18 6.97 2.11
N ILE A 9 4.19 5.64 2.01
CA ILE A 9 4.74 4.76 3.06
C ILE A 9 6.26 4.97 3.20
N TYR A 10 7.00 5.06 2.10
CA TYR A 10 8.44 5.35 2.13
C TYR A 10 8.72 6.72 2.74
N ALA A 11 7.95 7.76 2.41
CA ALA A 11 8.11 9.08 2.98
C ALA A 11 7.87 9.12 4.51
N LEU A 12 7.04 8.23 5.05
CA LEU A 12 6.74 8.15 6.48
C LEU A 12 7.68 7.23 7.25
N PHE A 13 8.11 6.12 6.65
CA PHE A 13 8.83 5.04 7.33
C PHE A 13 10.27 4.84 6.81
N GLY A 14 10.67 5.53 5.75
CA GLY A 14 11.99 5.45 5.11
C GLY A 14 12.30 4.03 4.63
N GLU A 15 13.55 3.61 4.82
CA GLU A 15 14.04 2.26 4.50
C GLU A 15 13.23 1.14 5.18
N LYS A 16 12.57 1.43 6.30
CA LYS A 16 11.71 0.45 6.99
C LYS A 16 10.46 0.11 6.19
N ALA A 17 10.10 0.89 5.16
CA ALA A 17 9.00 0.58 4.25
C ALA A 17 9.19 -0.76 3.54
N GLY A 18 10.44 -1.19 3.28
CA GLY A 18 10.71 -2.52 2.72
C GLY A 18 10.23 -3.67 3.62
N LYS A 19 10.18 -3.45 4.94
CA LYS A 19 9.65 -4.43 5.90
C LYS A 19 8.12 -4.53 5.87
N ALA A 20 7.41 -3.62 5.20
CA ALA A 20 5.95 -3.65 5.09
C ALA A 20 5.46 -4.75 4.13
N PHE A 21 6.32 -5.20 3.21
CA PHE A 21 5.96 -6.20 2.20
C PHE A 21 5.29 -7.47 2.75
N PRO A 22 5.87 -8.22 3.72
CA PRO A 22 5.24 -9.43 4.25
C PRO A 22 3.90 -9.15 4.94
N TYR A 23 3.75 -8.00 5.59
CA TYR A 23 2.51 -7.60 6.25
C TYR A 23 1.42 -7.28 5.22
N ILE A 24 1.72 -6.47 4.20
CA ILE A 24 0.79 -6.14 3.12
C ILE A 24 0.37 -7.40 2.38
N PHE A 25 1.32 -8.29 2.09
CA PHE A 25 1.02 -9.57 1.47
C PHE A 25 0.08 -10.42 2.34
N GLY A 26 0.36 -10.57 3.64
CA GLY A 26 -0.52 -11.27 4.57
C GLY A 26 -1.94 -10.67 4.63
N ILE A 27 -2.05 -9.34 4.63
CA ILE A 27 -3.33 -8.64 4.59
C ILE A 27 -4.09 -8.97 3.30
N LEU A 28 -3.43 -8.96 2.13
CA LEU A 28 -4.06 -9.30 0.85
C LEU A 28 -4.56 -10.76 0.82
N ILE A 29 -3.81 -11.69 1.42
CA ILE A 29 -4.24 -13.10 1.53
C ILE A 29 -5.51 -13.20 2.39
N VAL A 30 -5.54 -12.54 3.55
CA VAL A 30 -6.72 -12.50 4.41
C VAL A 30 -7.91 -11.86 3.68
N LEU A 31 -7.69 -10.74 3.00
CA LEU A 31 -8.71 -10.07 2.20
C LEU A 31 -9.22 -10.95 1.04
N GLY A 32 -8.36 -11.77 0.44
CA GLY A 32 -8.70 -12.77 -0.56
C GLY A 32 -9.73 -13.81 -0.10
N LEU A 33 -9.86 -14.01 1.22
CA LEU A 33 -10.92 -14.84 1.80
C LEU A 33 -12.29 -14.16 1.77
N PHE A 34 -12.33 -12.83 1.70
CA PHE A 34 -13.57 -12.04 1.63
C PHE A 34 -13.98 -11.70 0.20
N TRP A 35 -13.02 -11.41 -0.68
CA TRP A 35 -13.28 -11.12 -2.09
C TRP A 35 -12.16 -11.62 -3.00
N SER A 36 -12.52 -12.40 -4.02
CA SER A 36 -11.55 -13.08 -4.88
C SER A 36 -10.63 -12.13 -5.67
N GLY A 37 -11.05 -10.89 -5.88
CA GLY A 37 -10.23 -9.89 -6.57
C GLY A 37 -8.93 -9.54 -5.84
N TRP A 38 -8.85 -9.74 -4.51
CA TRP A 38 -7.61 -9.51 -3.76
C TRP A 38 -6.49 -10.50 -4.10
N TRP A 39 -6.81 -11.70 -4.60
CA TRP A 39 -5.79 -12.64 -5.08
C TRP A 39 -5.01 -12.10 -6.28
N ILE A 40 -5.69 -11.37 -7.17
CA ILE A 40 -5.03 -10.71 -8.32
C ILE A 40 -4.01 -9.70 -7.79
N TRP A 41 -4.40 -8.88 -6.81
CA TRP A 41 -3.50 -7.93 -6.16
C TRP A 41 -2.35 -8.60 -5.43
N ALA A 42 -2.56 -9.74 -4.76
CA ALA A 42 -1.50 -10.50 -4.11
C ALA A 42 -0.46 -11.02 -5.12
N VAL A 43 -0.91 -11.54 -6.26
CA VAL A 43 -0.03 -12.00 -7.35
C VAL A 43 0.73 -10.83 -7.97
N LEU A 44 0.06 -9.71 -8.25
CA LEU A 44 0.70 -8.49 -8.74
C LEU A 44 1.73 -7.95 -7.76
N LEU A 45 1.44 -7.98 -6.45
CA LEU A 45 2.40 -7.58 -5.42
C LEU A 45 3.64 -8.47 -5.43
N LEU A 46 3.50 -9.79 -5.59
CA LEU A 46 4.65 -10.70 -5.72
C LEU A 46 5.46 -10.46 -6.98
N TRP A 47 4.81 -10.14 -8.10
CA TRP A 47 5.47 -9.96 -9.38
C TRP A 47 6.16 -8.59 -9.51
N LEU A 48 5.49 -7.51 -9.09
CA LEU A 48 5.98 -6.13 -9.21
C LEU A 48 6.71 -5.64 -7.95
N GLY A 49 6.25 -6.05 -6.77
CA GLY A 49 6.73 -5.51 -5.49
C GLY A 49 8.13 -5.96 -5.07
N ARG A 50 8.78 -6.85 -5.85
CA ARG A 50 10.17 -7.24 -5.62
C ARG A 50 11.20 -6.25 -6.18
N VAL A 51 10.76 -5.30 -7.02
CA VAL A 51 11.61 -4.23 -7.52
C VAL A 51 11.80 -3.19 -6.41
N HIS A 52 12.91 -3.29 -5.69
CA HIS A 52 13.34 -2.28 -4.73
C HIS A 52 13.84 -1.06 -5.51
N ALA A 53 12.94 -0.13 -5.81
CA ALA A 53 13.35 1.21 -6.20
C ALA A 53 13.71 1.97 -4.93
N GLU A 54 14.94 1.80 -4.44
CA GLU A 54 15.49 2.73 -3.45
C GLU A 54 15.53 4.12 -4.09
N PRO A 55 14.82 5.12 -3.53
CA PRO A 55 14.91 6.48 -4.03
C PRO A 55 16.37 6.95 -3.90
N LEU A 56 16.95 7.44 -5.00
CA LEU A 56 18.32 7.97 -5.00
C LEU A 56 18.48 9.21 -4.10
N ASP A 57 17.39 9.87 -3.75
CA ASP A 57 17.38 11.01 -2.85
C ASP A 57 16.90 10.59 -1.45
N GLN A 58 17.84 10.07 -0.65
CA GLN A 58 17.64 9.72 0.76
C GLN A 58 18.02 10.86 1.73
N ILE A 59 18.48 11.99 1.19
CA ILE A 59 19.13 13.05 1.97
C ILE A 59 18.10 14.05 2.50
N THR A 60 17.02 14.29 1.75
CA THR A 60 16.00 15.28 2.13
C THR A 60 14.98 14.71 3.11
N GLN A 61 15.00 15.18 4.36
CA GLN A 61 13.99 14.84 5.36
C GLN A 61 12.63 15.48 5.02
N LEU A 62 11.55 14.76 5.31
CA LEU A 62 10.20 15.30 5.15
C LEU A 62 9.93 16.40 6.18
N ASP A 63 9.59 17.60 5.70
CA ASP A 63 9.08 18.68 6.56
C ASP A 63 7.78 18.25 7.28
N THR A 64 7.54 18.83 8.45
CA THR A 64 6.42 18.48 9.35
C THR A 64 5.07 18.57 8.65
N ARG A 65 4.88 19.58 7.78
CA ARG A 65 3.64 19.74 6.99
C ARG A 65 3.40 18.57 6.03
N ARG A 66 4.46 18.11 5.35
CA ARG A 66 4.38 16.99 4.39
C ARG A 66 4.06 15.69 5.11
N ARG A 67 4.60 15.50 6.32
CA ARG A 67 4.29 14.35 7.18
C ARG A 67 2.82 14.32 7.59
N MET A 68 2.23 15.48 7.92
CA MET A 68 0.80 15.58 8.24
C MET A 68 -0.09 15.22 7.04
N ILE A 69 0.28 15.67 5.83
CA ILE A 69 -0.46 15.32 4.60
C ILE A 69 -0.39 13.81 4.36
N ALA A 70 0.79 13.20 4.47
CA ALA A 70 0.95 11.76 4.32
C ALA A 70 0.10 10.97 5.33
N LEU A 71 0.03 11.43 6.59
CA LEU A 71 -0.84 10.83 7.61
C LEU A 71 -2.33 10.99 7.24
N LEU A 72 -2.74 12.17 6.78
CA LEU A 72 -4.12 12.42 6.36
C LEU A 72 -4.55 11.52 5.20
N VAL A 73 -3.65 11.29 4.23
CA VAL A 73 -3.89 10.34 3.13
C VAL A 73 -4.12 8.91 3.66
N ILE A 74 -3.33 8.48 4.66
CA ILE A 74 -3.54 7.17 5.31
C ILE A 74 -4.90 7.10 6.00
N VAL A 75 -5.29 8.15 6.74
CA VAL A 75 -6.59 8.21 7.42
C VAL A 75 -7.73 8.11 6.41
N ILE A 76 -7.67 8.88 5.31
CA ILE A 76 -8.69 8.84 4.25
C ILE A 76 -8.75 7.44 3.63
N PHE A 77 -7.61 6.82 3.36
CA PHE A 77 -7.57 5.45 2.85
C PHE A 77 -8.28 4.48 3.79
N ILE A 78 -7.98 4.51 5.10
CA ILE A 78 -8.63 3.63 6.08
C ILE A 78 -10.15 3.87 6.14
N LEU A 79 -10.59 5.13 6.10
CA LEU A 79 -12.01 5.47 6.17
C LEU A 79 -12.80 5.10 4.92
N THR A 80 -12.15 5.04 3.76
CA THR A 80 -12.80 4.75 2.46
C THR A 80 -12.54 3.33 1.98
N PHE A 81 -11.69 2.57 2.67
CA PHE A 81 -11.34 1.21 2.29
C PHE A 81 -12.54 0.27 2.39
N SER A 82 -12.93 -0.33 1.27
CA SER A 82 -13.95 -1.37 1.21
C SER A 82 -13.31 -2.75 0.98
N PRO A 83 -13.43 -3.70 1.93
CA PRO A 83 -12.88 -5.05 1.77
C PRO A 83 -13.61 -5.88 0.71
N VAL A 84 -14.86 -5.54 0.37
CA VAL A 84 -15.63 -6.18 -0.70
C VAL A 84 -16.24 -5.07 -1.56
N PRO A 85 -15.47 -4.52 -2.51
CA PRO A 85 -15.89 -3.34 -3.27
C PRO A 85 -16.98 -3.64 -4.29
N PHE A 86 -17.00 -4.87 -4.81
CA PHE A 86 -17.97 -5.32 -5.80
C PHE A 86 -18.72 -6.52 -5.25
N THR A 87 -20.03 -6.38 -5.14
CA THR A 87 -20.96 -7.49 -4.94
C THR A 87 -21.70 -7.70 -6.26
N VAL A 88 -21.69 -8.93 -6.78
CA VAL A 88 -22.54 -9.26 -7.93
C VAL A 88 -23.97 -9.37 -7.41
N PHE A 89 -24.73 -8.30 -7.51
CA PHE A 89 -26.18 -8.36 -7.33
C PHE A 89 -26.78 -8.94 -8.61
N GLY A 90 -26.96 -10.27 -8.65
CA GLY A 90 -27.69 -10.94 -9.72
C GLY A 90 -27.30 -12.40 -9.94
N LEU A 91 -27.93 -13.32 -9.19
CA LEU A 91 -28.97 -14.24 -9.66
C LEU A 91 -29.71 -14.83 -8.45
#